data_AF-A0A327ZQF3-F1
#
_entry.id   AF-A0A327ZQF3-F1
#
_cell.length_a   1.000
_cell.length_b   1.000
_cell.length_c   1.000
_cell.angle_alpha   90.00
_cell.angle_beta   90.00
_cell.angle_gamma   90.00
#
_symmetry.space_group_name_H-M   'P 1'
#
loop_
_entity.id
_entity.type
_entity.pdbx_description
1 polymer ?
#
loop_
_entity_poly.entity_id
_entity_poly.type
_entity_poly.pdbx_seq_one_letter_code
_entity_poly.pdbx_strand_id
1 'polypeptide(L)'
;MTSIKVAGIDILNQMVSPFMFVENDKRVRFYGSRLTYFGYMKLLKKISNKYDLLYNGFDINAQHYRLGKIIDIKRYNEYIVYNEELKKDFTHVNIKGLPLEDAINYVRYHKRKEKMPFFSYLYNDKTFIRLSPFYIDVISEDTALIAWIKQEYKYDYAHDFDVDEVMTEAEWLGEY
;
A
#
# COMPACT_ATOMS: atom_id res chain seq x y z
N MET A 1 -8.67 17.47 9.91
CA MET A 1 -7.70 16.37 9.65
C MET A 1 -7.42 16.31 8.16
N THR A 2 -6.19 16.01 7.77
CA THR A 2 -5.81 15.78 6.36
C THR A 2 -6.31 14.41 5.92
N SER A 3 -6.77 14.28 4.67
CA SER A 3 -7.34 13.05 4.12
C SER A 3 -6.77 12.79 2.72
N ILE A 4 -6.46 11.53 2.40
CA ILE A 4 -6.12 11.09 1.04
C ILE A 4 -7.03 9.91 0.71
N LYS A 5 -8.07 10.16 -0.10
CA LYS A 5 -9.03 9.13 -0.49
C LYS A 5 -8.62 8.47 -1.80
N VAL A 6 -8.46 7.15 -1.77
CA VAL A 6 -8.18 6.31 -2.94
C VAL A 6 -9.09 5.10 -2.88
N ALA A 7 -9.76 4.80 -3.98
CA ALA A 7 -10.74 3.71 -4.03
C ALA A 7 -11.78 3.78 -2.90
N GLY A 8 -12.28 4.98 -2.61
CA GLY A 8 -13.19 5.25 -1.49
C GLY A 8 -12.59 5.22 -0.08
N ILE A 9 -11.31 4.87 0.09
CA ILE A 9 -10.65 4.67 1.39
C ILE A 9 -9.69 5.81 1.72
N ASP A 10 -9.77 6.34 2.94
CA ASP A 10 -8.82 7.35 3.42
C ASP A 10 -7.52 6.70 3.93
N ILE A 11 -6.52 6.58 3.05
CA ILE A 11 -5.26 5.86 3.32
C ILE A 11 -4.34 6.56 4.34
N LEU A 12 -4.59 7.84 4.68
CA LEU A 12 -3.83 8.52 5.75
C LEU A 12 -4.26 8.08 7.15
N ASN A 13 -5.54 7.75 7.31
CA ASN A 13 -6.15 7.46 8.61
C ASN A 13 -6.45 5.97 8.81
N GLN A 14 -5.77 5.09 8.06
CA GLN A 14 -5.94 3.64 8.21
C GLN A 14 -5.05 3.09 9.33
N MET A 15 -5.68 2.63 10.42
CA MET A 15 -4.99 1.89 11.49
C MET A 15 -4.71 0.44 11.09
N VAL A 16 -5.63 -0.16 10.35
CA VAL A 16 -5.58 -1.55 9.90
C VAL A 16 -5.60 -1.63 8.38
N SER A 17 -5.30 -2.80 7.82
CA SER A 17 -5.48 -2.96 6.38
C SER A 17 -6.97 -2.87 6.05
N PRO A 18 -7.39 -1.97 5.14
CA PRO A 18 -8.78 -1.90 4.71
C PRO A 18 -9.21 -3.14 3.93
N PHE A 19 -8.28 -4.06 3.63
CA PHE A 19 -8.55 -5.27 2.87
C PHE A 19 -9.73 -6.07 3.42
N MET A 20 -9.89 -6.22 4.73
CA MET A 20 -11.02 -6.99 5.29
C MET A 20 -12.38 -6.27 5.16
N PHE A 21 -12.36 -4.98 4.82
CA PHE A 21 -13.51 -4.07 4.78
C PHE A 21 -13.94 -3.72 3.36
N VAL A 22 -13.35 -4.39 2.36
CA VAL A 22 -13.59 -4.15 0.94
C VAL A 22 -14.12 -5.42 0.29
N GLU A 23 -15.04 -5.26 -0.65
CA GLU A 23 -15.62 -6.37 -1.39
C GLU A 23 -14.57 -7.16 -2.17
N ASN A 24 -14.78 -8.48 -2.28
CA ASN A 24 -13.83 -9.43 -2.88
C ASN A 24 -13.46 -9.12 -4.34
N ASP A 25 -14.36 -8.49 -5.09
CA ASP A 25 -14.16 -8.09 -6.49
C ASP A 25 -13.34 -6.80 -6.64
N LYS A 26 -13.04 -6.11 -5.53
CA LYS A 26 -12.23 -4.89 -5.49
C LYS A 26 -10.87 -5.07 -4.82
N ARG A 27 -10.56 -6.28 -4.33
CA ARG A 27 -9.34 -6.54 -3.56
C ARG A 27 -8.60 -7.81 -4.01
N VAL A 28 -7.28 -7.79 -3.87
CA VAL A 28 -6.40 -8.97 -3.93
C VAL A 28 -5.31 -8.86 -2.88
N ARG A 29 -5.03 -9.95 -2.17
CA ARG A 29 -3.93 -10.04 -1.21
C ARG A 29 -2.87 -11.03 -1.69
N PHE A 30 -1.62 -10.65 -1.53
CA PHE A 30 -0.48 -11.54 -1.69
C PHE A 30 0.22 -11.75 -0.37
N TYR A 31 0.70 -12.97 -0.15
CA TYR A 31 1.76 -13.21 0.81
C TYR A 31 3.03 -12.50 0.35
N GLY A 32 3.65 -11.70 1.23
CA GLY A 32 4.84 -10.92 0.90
C GLY A 32 5.99 -11.77 0.33
N SER A 33 6.09 -13.04 0.75
CA SER A 33 7.07 -14.02 0.26
C SER A 33 6.75 -14.62 -1.11
N ARG A 34 5.48 -14.67 -1.52
CA ARG A 34 5.04 -15.33 -2.77
C ARG A 34 5.11 -14.43 -3.98
N LEU A 35 4.83 -13.12 -3.83
CA LEU A 35 4.92 -12.19 -4.94
C LEU A 35 6.39 -11.88 -5.28
N THR A 36 6.91 -12.50 -6.33
CA THR A 36 8.30 -12.30 -6.79
C THR A 36 8.52 -10.86 -7.26
N TYR A 37 9.79 -10.44 -7.35
CA TYR A 37 10.13 -9.13 -7.91
C TYR A 37 9.58 -8.92 -9.33
N PHE A 38 9.66 -9.95 -10.18
CA PHE A 38 9.14 -9.89 -11.56
C PHE A 38 7.61 -9.79 -11.59
N GLY A 39 6.93 -10.53 -10.71
CA GLY A 39 5.49 -10.42 -10.53
C GLY A 39 5.09 -9.00 -10.10
N TYR A 40 5.78 -8.44 -9.11
CA TYR A 40 5.52 -7.07 -8.68
C TYR A 40 5.74 -6.05 -9.81
N MET A 41 6.82 -6.19 -10.60
CA MET A 41 7.07 -5.32 -11.75
C MET A 41 5.96 -5.42 -12.81
N LYS A 42 5.49 -6.64 -13.10
CA LYS A 42 4.39 -6.87 -14.05
C LYS A 42 3.09 -6.24 -13.52
N LEU A 43 2.81 -6.39 -12.23
CA LEU A 43 1.68 -5.75 -11.55
C LEU A 43 1.73 -4.21 -11.68
N LEU A 44 2.86 -3.59 -11.35
CA LEU A 44 3.03 -2.14 -11.48
C LEU A 44 2.87 -1.67 -12.94
N LYS A 45 3.44 -2.38 -13.91
CA LYS A 45 3.27 -2.04 -15.33
C LYS A 45 1.80 -2.08 -15.78
N LYS A 46 1.02 -3.01 -15.22
CA LYS A 46 -0.40 -3.13 -15.54
C LYS A 46 -1.25 -2.02 -14.93
N ILE A 47 -0.96 -1.63 -13.69
CA ILE A 47 -1.80 -0.68 -12.94
C ILE A 47 -1.63 0.76 -13.45
N SER A 48 -0.40 1.23 -13.63
CA SER A 48 -0.13 2.62 -14.00
C SER A 48 1.30 2.85 -14.45
N ASN A 49 1.52 3.91 -15.24
CA ASN A 49 2.85 4.43 -15.56
C ASN A 49 3.37 5.46 -14.55
N LYS A 50 2.53 5.84 -13.58
CA LYS A 50 2.83 6.87 -12.58
C LYS A 50 2.09 6.59 -11.28
N TYR A 51 2.75 6.82 -10.16
CA TYR A 51 2.23 6.57 -8.81
C TYR A 51 2.48 7.75 -7.90
N ASP A 52 1.65 7.91 -6.90
CA ASP A 52 2.02 8.61 -5.68
C ASP A 52 2.52 7.57 -4.67
N LEU A 53 3.50 7.95 -3.85
CA LEU A 53 4.07 7.11 -2.80
C LEU A 53 3.83 7.76 -1.45
N LEU A 54 3.07 7.09 -0.60
CA LEU A 54 2.91 7.42 0.81
C LEU A 54 3.68 6.41 1.65
N TYR A 55 4.60 6.84 2.52
CA TYR A 55 5.26 5.92 3.44
C TYR A 55 5.39 6.52 4.83
N ASN A 56 5.46 5.64 5.83
CA ASN A 56 5.40 6.03 7.24
C ASN A 56 6.74 5.78 7.94
N GLY A 57 7.09 6.69 8.85
CA GLY A 57 8.24 6.55 9.73
C GLY A 57 7.99 7.18 11.10
N PHE A 58 8.51 6.54 12.14
CA PHE A 58 8.70 7.16 13.45
C PHE A 58 9.98 8.00 13.41
N ASP A 59 9.95 9.20 14.00
CA ASP A 59 11.11 10.10 14.14
C ASP A 59 11.81 10.45 12.82
N ILE A 60 11.09 11.12 11.90
CA ILE A 60 11.69 11.64 10.68
C ILE A 60 12.54 12.87 11.00
N ASN A 61 13.80 12.62 11.36
CA ASN A 61 14.93 13.49 11.03
C ASN A 61 16.26 12.71 10.97
N ALA A 62 16.42 11.97 9.86
CA ALA A 62 17.70 11.66 9.22
C ALA A 62 17.45 11.54 7.69
N GLN A 63 16.98 12.64 7.08
CA GLN A 63 16.70 12.89 5.65
C GLN A 63 16.32 11.65 4.81
N HIS A 64 15.03 11.32 4.72
CA HIS A 64 14.52 10.31 3.77
C HIS A 64 15.17 8.90 3.83
N TYR A 65 15.86 8.52 4.90
CA TYR A 65 16.43 7.18 5.23
C TYR A 65 17.18 6.35 4.15
N ARG A 66 17.49 6.89 2.94
CA ARG A 66 18.05 6.28 1.69
C ARG A 66 17.11 6.27 0.49
N LEU A 67 15.85 6.68 0.64
CA LEU A 67 14.87 6.76 -0.46
C LEU A 67 15.36 7.74 -1.54
N GLY A 68 15.95 8.87 -1.14
CA GLY A 68 16.65 9.81 -2.03
C GLY A 68 17.91 9.27 -2.72
N LYS A 69 18.41 8.08 -2.35
CA LYS A 69 19.52 7.38 -3.05
C LYS A 69 19.01 6.41 -4.11
N ILE A 70 17.70 6.19 -4.17
CA ILE A 70 17.04 5.16 -4.98
C ILE A 70 16.00 5.79 -5.91
N ILE A 71 15.49 6.95 -5.51
CA ILE A 71 14.45 7.71 -6.16
C ILE A 71 14.84 9.19 -6.06
N ASP A 72 14.71 9.93 -7.15
CA ASP A 72 14.88 11.38 -7.13
C ASP A 72 13.62 12.01 -6.52
N ILE A 73 13.71 12.42 -5.25
CA ILE A 73 12.57 12.96 -4.51
C ILE A 73 12.38 14.42 -4.89
N LYS A 74 11.64 14.65 -5.98
CA LYS A 74 11.14 15.96 -6.37
C LYS A 74 9.66 16.02 -6.02
N ARG A 75 9.29 16.91 -5.08
CA ARG A 75 7.90 17.18 -4.62
C ARG A 75 7.39 16.17 -3.59
N TYR A 76 7.84 16.33 -2.35
CA TYR A 76 7.29 15.63 -1.19
C TYR A 76 6.54 16.59 -0.27
N ASN A 77 5.53 16.07 0.41
CA ASN A 77 4.83 16.74 1.51
C ASN A 77 4.90 15.83 2.74
N GLU A 78 5.05 16.43 3.91
CA GLU A 78 5.01 15.72 5.19
C GLU A 78 3.71 16.04 5.93
N TYR A 79 3.13 15.03 6.56
CA TYR A 79 1.96 15.17 7.43
C TYR A 79 2.26 14.50 8.76
N ILE A 80 2.03 15.22 9.86
CA ILE A 80 2.09 14.66 11.20
C ILE A 80 0.67 14.24 11.58
N VAL A 81 0.51 12.96 11.92
CA VAL A 81 -0.75 12.37 12.36
C VAL A 81 -0.53 11.77 13.74
N TYR A 82 -1.32 12.20 14.71
CA TYR A 82 -1.30 11.62 16.05
C TYR A 82 -2.07 10.29 16.03
N ASN A 83 -1.44 9.22 16.52
CA ASN A 83 -2.10 7.95 16.74
C ASN A 83 -2.53 7.84 18.19
N GLU A 84 -3.84 7.78 18.41
CA GLU A 84 -4.43 7.80 19.76
C GLU A 84 -4.14 6.53 20.55
N GLU A 85 -4.15 5.36 19.90
CA GLU A 85 -3.91 4.07 20.57
C GLU A 85 -2.45 3.94 21.06
N LEU A 86 -1.50 4.31 20.22
CA LEU A 86 -0.07 4.24 20.50
C LEU A 86 0.43 5.47 21.27
N LYS A 87 -0.42 6.49 21.42
CA LYS A 87 -0.11 7.78 22.06
C LYS A 87 1.15 8.42 21.50
N LYS A 88 1.34 8.35 20.18
CA LYS A 88 2.55 8.80 19.48
C LYS A 88 2.21 9.47 18.16
N ASP A 89 3.04 10.44 17.79
CA ASP A 89 3.01 11.05 16.47
C ASP A 89 3.65 10.15 15.42
N PHE A 90 3.05 10.16 14.24
CA PHE A 90 3.53 9.53 13.03
C PHE A 90 3.79 10.59 11.97
N THR A 91 4.91 10.48 11.26
CA THR A 91 5.15 11.29 10.06
C THR A 91 4.85 10.47 8.83
N HIS A 92 3.90 10.95 8.04
CA HIS A 92 3.61 10.49 6.69
C HIS A 92 4.39 11.34 5.70
N VAL A 93 5.13 10.71 4.79
CA VAL A 93 5.75 11.38 3.66
C VAL A 93 5.03 10.96 2.39
N ASN A 94 4.49 11.94 1.66
CA ASN A 94 3.82 11.73 0.39
C ASN A 94 4.66 12.33 -0.74
N ILE A 95 5.09 11.48 -1.67
CA ILE A 95 5.81 11.86 -2.88
C ILE A 95 4.85 11.74 -4.04
N LYS A 96 4.56 12.87 -4.70
CA LYS A 96 3.59 12.90 -5.80
C LYS A 96 4.24 12.68 -7.14
N GLY A 97 3.58 11.86 -7.94
CA GLY A 97 3.85 11.70 -9.36
C GLY A 97 5.16 11.00 -9.68
N LEU A 98 5.48 9.99 -8.89
CA LEU A 98 6.57 9.06 -9.07
C LEU A 98 6.45 8.31 -10.42
N PRO A 99 7.46 8.40 -11.31
CA PRO A 99 7.52 7.57 -12.51
C PRO A 99 7.51 6.08 -12.19
N LEU A 100 7.00 5.25 -13.10
CA LEU A 100 6.98 3.79 -12.95
C LEU A 100 8.34 3.19 -12.63
N GLU A 101 9.42 3.68 -13.24
CA GLU A 101 10.78 3.17 -13.00
C GLU A 101 11.21 3.35 -11.55
N ASP A 102 10.88 4.51 -10.97
CA ASP A 102 11.16 4.81 -9.57
C ASP A 102 10.27 3.99 -8.62
N ALA A 103 9.00 3.76 -8.98
CA ALA A 103 8.13 2.86 -8.23
C ALA A 103 8.69 1.41 -8.23
N ILE A 104 9.21 0.95 -9.37
CA ILE A 104 9.89 -0.35 -9.48
C ILE A 104 11.16 -0.39 -8.63
N ASN A 105 11.96 0.68 -8.64
CA ASN A 105 13.17 0.80 -7.81
C ASN A 105 12.82 0.78 -6.31
N TYR A 106 11.74 1.44 -5.91
CA TYR A 106 11.22 1.41 -4.55
C TYR A 106 10.88 -0.01 -4.09
N VAL A 107 10.14 -0.76 -4.90
CA VAL A 107 9.78 -2.15 -4.61
C VAL A 107 11.01 -3.04 -4.53
N ARG A 108 11.97 -2.86 -5.46
CA ARG A 108 13.25 -3.59 -5.43
C ARG A 108 13.98 -3.35 -4.11
N TYR A 109 13.98 -2.12 -3.62
CA TYR A 109 14.55 -1.78 -2.33
C TYR A 109 13.78 -2.41 -1.17
N HIS A 110 12.44 -2.34 -1.19
CA HIS A 110 11.56 -2.92 -0.20
C HIS A 110 11.85 -4.42 -0.01
N LYS A 111 11.94 -5.18 -1.11
CA LYS A 111 12.20 -6.63 -1.09
C LYS A 111 13.59 -7.04 -0.58
N ARG A 112 14.58 -6.13 -0.55
CA ARG A 112 15.98 -6.43 -0.18
C ARG A 112 16.32 -6.11 1.27
N LYS A 113 15.40 -5.51 2.05
CA LYS A 113 15.67 -4.98 3.38
C LYS A 113 15.24 -5.94 4.48
N GLU A 114 16.13 -6.16 5.45
CA GLU A 114 15.81 -6.89 6.69
C GLU A 114 14.86 -6.12 7.62
N LYS A 115 14.86 -4.77 7.55
CA LYS A 115 13.97 -3.89 8.33
C LYS A 115 13.20 -2.97 7.40
N MET A 116 11.93 -3.31 7.16
CA MET A 116 11.00 -2.52 6.36
C MET A 116 10.42 -1.36 7.17
N PRO A 117 10.11 -0.21 6.54
CA PRO A 117 9.17 0.74 7.14
C PRO A 117 7.83 0.03 7.39
N PHE A 118 7.13 0.42 8.46
CA PHE A 118 5.96 -0.29 9.01
C PHE A 118 4.91 -0.61 7.94
N PHE A 119 4.56 0.39 7.12
CA PHE A 119 3.70 0.25 5.94
C PHE A 119 3.93 1.41 4.96
N SER A 120 3.69 1.15 3.68
CA SER A 120 3.69 2.16 2.61
C SER A 120 2.61 1.88 1.58
N TYR A 121 2.28 2.87 0.77
CA TYR A 121 1.27 2.81 -0.28
C TYR A 121 1.84 3.35 -1.58
N LEU A 122 1.74 2.56 -2.65
CA LEU A 122 1.85 3.06 -4.02
C LEU A 122 0.45 3.20 -4.58
N TYR A 123 0.06 4.39 -5.03
CA TYR A 123 -1.32 4.63 -5.39
C TYR A 123 -1.50 5.57 -6.58
N ASN A 124 -2.69 5.54 -7.17
CA ASN A 124 -3.24 6.56 -8.04
C ASN A 124 -4.68 6.85 -7.58
N ASP A 125 -5.49 7.55 -8.37
CA ASP A 125 -6.85 7.93 -7.95
C ASP A 125 -7.77 6.72 -7.69
N LYS A 126 -7.56 5.60 -8.40
CA LYS A 126 -8.48 4.45 -8.41
C LYS A 126 -7.96 3.23 -7.68
N THR A 127 -6.64 3.14 -7.47
CA THR A 127 -5.97 1.93 -7.01
C THR A 127 -4.87 2.29 -6.04
N PHE A 128 -4.77 1.53 -4.95
CA PHE A 128 -3.57 1.53 -4.13
C PHE A 128 -3.05 0.12 -3.90
N ILE A 129 -1.74 0.06 -3.69
CA ILE A 129 -1.01 -1.12 -3.29
C ILE A 129 -0.43 -0.83 -1.92
N ARG A 130 -0.94 -1.48 -0.88
CA ARG A 130 -0.42 -1.42 0.48
C ARG A 130 0.70 -2.44 0.62
N LEU A 131 1.89 -1.94 0.92
CA LEU A 131 3.10 -2.69 1.20
C LEU A 131 3.27 -2.82 2.71
N SER A 132 3.22 -4.05 3.23
CA SER A 132 3.53 -4.37 4.62
C SER A 132 4.53 -5.53 4.72
N PRO A 133 5.11 -5.79 5.91
CA PRO A 133 6.04 -6.90 6.10
C PRO A 133 5.43 -8.28 5.82
N PHE A 134 4.12 -8.44 6.01
CA PHE A 134 3.44 -9.74 5.90
C PHE A 134 2.67 -9.89 4.59
N TYR A 135 1.90 -8.86 4.23
CA TYR A 135 0.98 -8.88 3.10
C TYR A 135 1.22 -7.71 2.16
N ILE A 136 0.89 -7.95 0.89
CA ILE A 136 0.77 -6.91 -0.14
C ILE A 136 -0.69 -6.90 -0.56
N ASP A 137 -1.38 -5.82 -0.27
CA ASP A 137 -2.80 -5.68 -0.59
C ASP A 137 -2.95 -4.76 -1.79
N VAL A 138 -3.73 -5.19 -2.79
CA VAL A 138 -4.13 -4.35 -3.92
C VAL A 138 -5.62 -4.11 -3.79
N ILE A 139 -6.03 -2.85 -3.72
CA ILE A 139 -7.44 -2.45 -3.69
C ILE A 139 -7.68 -1.46 -4.83
N SER A 140 -8.76 -1.67 -5.57
CA SER A 140 -9.09 -0.88 -6.74
C SER A 140 -10.58 -0.76 -6.96
N GLU A 141 -11.02 0.41 -7.43
CA GLU A 141 -12.35 0.59 -8.04
C GLU A 141 -12.44 -0.03 -9.45
N ASP A 142 -11.31 -0.36 -10.07
CA ASP A 142 -11.26 -1.09 -11.34
C ASP A 142 -11.36 -2.60 -11.08
N THR A 143 -12.60 -3.10 -11.05
CA THR A 143 -12.86 -4.53 -10.83
C THR A 143 -12.33 -5.41 -11.97
N ALA A 144 -12.17 -4.87 -13.19
CA ALA A 144 -11.56 -5.60 -14.30
C ALA A 144 -10.05 -5.78 -14.10
N LEU A 145 -9.38 -4.78 -13.53
CA LEU A 145 -7.99 -4.91 -13.06
C LEU A 145 -7.89 -6.01 -11.99
N ILE A 146 -8.76 -6.00 -10.98
CA ILE A 146 -8.76 -7.02 -9.92
C ILE A 146 -8.98 -8.42 -10.49
N ALA A 147 -9.96 -8.60 -11.37
CA ALA A 147 -10.21 -9.86 -12.05
C ALA A 147 -8.98 -10.33 -12.85
N TRP A 148 -8.32 -9.41 -13.56
CA TRP A 148 -7.07 -9.71 -14.27
C TRP A 148 -5.96 -10.14 -13.31
N ILE A 149 -5.80 -9.46 -12.15
CA ILE A 149 -4.79 -9.83 -11.14
C ILE A 149 -5.07 -11.25 -10.64
N LYS A 150 -6.31 -11.56 -10.25
CA LYS A 150 -6.67 -12.89 -9.76
C LYS A 150 -6.41 -13.98 -10.81
N GLN A 151 -6.68 -13.70 -12.09
CA GLN A 151 -6.40 -14.64 -13.17
C GLN A 151 -4.91 -14.82 -13.43
N GLU A 152 -4.17 -13.72 -13.55
CA GLU A 152 -2.74 -13.71 -13.88
C GLU A 152 -1.91 -14.35 -12.77
N TYR A 153 -2.24 -14.05 -11.50
CA TYR A 153 -1.51 -14.51 -10.33
C TYR A 153 -2.23 -15.65 -9.60
N LYS A 154 -3.04 -16.44 -10.33
CA LYS A 154 -3.94 -17.46 -9.75
C LYS A 154 -3.27 -18.52 -8.87
N TYR A 155 -1.94 -18.63 -8.86
CA TYR A 155 -1.21 -19.54 -7.96
C TYR A 155 -0.41 -18.81 -6.88
N ASP A 156 -0.29 -17.49 -6.98
CA ASP A 156 0.61 -16.68 -6.14
C ASP A 156 -0.16 -15.85 -5.10
N TYR A 157 -1.41 -15.45 -5.40
CA TYR A 157 -2.24 -14.69 -4.47
C TYR A 157 -2.82 -15.58 -3.36
N ALA A 158 -3.23 -14.96 -2.26
CA ALA A 158 -3.71 -15.61 -1.07
C ALA A 158 -5.21 -15.94 -1.19
N HIS A 159 -5.53 -17.10 -1.76
CA HIS A 159 -6.92 -17.58 -1.99
C HIS A 159 -7.73 -17.77 -0.71
N ASP A 160 -7.06 -17.98 0.41
CA ASP A 160 -7.66 -18.08 1.74
C ASP A 160 -8.37 -16.80 2.19
N PHE A 161 -8.18 -15.70 1.46
CA PHE A 161 -8.83 -14.42 1.69
C PHE A 161 -9.91 -14.06 0.65
N ASP A 162 -10.20 -14.94 -0.31
CA ASP A 162 -11.26 -14.75 -1.30
C ASP A 162 -12.62 -15.09 -0.70
N VAL A 163 -13.06 -14.25 0.23
CA VAL A 163 -14.36 -14.35 0.91
C VAL A 163 -15.24 -13.16 0.53
N ASP A 164 -16.52 -13.44 0.29
CA ASP A 164 -17.50 -12.41 -0.10
C ASP A 164 -18.02 -11.63 1.11
N GLU A 165 -17.87 -12.19 2.32
CA GLU A 165 -18.17 -11.49 3.56
C GLU A 165 -17.14 -10.39 3.81
N VAL A 166 -17.65 -9.19 4.01
CA VAL A 166 -16.88 -8.01 4.39
C VAL A 166 -17.10 -7.80 5.88
N MET A 167 -16.01 -7.57 6.61
CA MET A 167 -16.07 -7.21 8.02
C MET A 167 -16.27 -5.70 8.15
N THR A 168 -16.99 -5.26 9.17
CA THR A 168 -17.05 -3.86 9.56
C THR A 168 -15.87 -3.51 10.47
N GLU A 169 -15.53 -2.24 10.57
CA GLU A 169 -14.46 -1.79 11.48
C GLU A 169 -14.82 -2.09 12.96
N ALA A 170 -16.11 -1.97 13.33
CA ALA A 170 -16.61 -2.32 14.66
C ALA A 170 -16.41 -3.81 14.98
N GLU A 171 -16.77 -4.71 14.05
CA GLU A 171 -16.56 -6.16 14.21
C GLU A 171 -15.07 -6.49 14.39
N TRP A 172 -14.18 -5.81 13.65
CA TRP A 172 -12.73 -5.99 13.80
C TRP A 172 -12.22 -5.56 15.18
N LEU A 173 -12.77 -4.47 15.72
CA LEU A 173 -12.45 -3.96 17.05
C LEU A 173 -13.11 -4.76 18.19
N GLY A 174 -13.98 -5.72 17.85
CA GLY A 174 -14.72 -6.52 18.82
C GLY A 174 -15.86 -5.76 19.51
N GLU A 175 -16.34 -4.68 18.89
CA GLU A 175 -17.49 -3.90 19.34
C GLU A 175 -18.76 -4.55 18.77
N TYR A 176 -19.58 -5.15 19.65
CA TYR A 176 -20.87 -5.78 19.33
C TYR A 176 -22.03 -4.96 19.89
#